data_AF-A0A430AGL0-F1
#
_entry.id   AF-A0A430AGL0-F1
#
_cell.length_a   1.000
_cell.length_b   1.000
_cell.length_c   1.000
_cell.angle_alpha   90.00
_cell.angle_beta   90.00
_cell.angle_gamma   90.00
#
_symmetry.space_group_name_H-M   'P 1'
#
loop_
_entity.id
_entity.type
_entity.pdbx_description
1 polymer ?
#
loop_
_entity_poly.entity_id
_entity_poly.type
_entity_poly.pdbx_seq_one_letter_code
_entity_poly.pdbx_strand_id
1 'polypeptide(L)'
;MPGKATKTEIVLLGWCIRRKYREFLKAGYTTITKEALWEYVTCFLWKREKPTRFLDKKQQILHMTANDFFDYQQIKAQVEDSRHFDWKNIEDLF
;
A
#
# COMPACT_ATOMS: atom_id res chain seq x y z
N MET A 1 11.45 2.82 23.15
CA MET A 1 10.65 1.59 22.97
C MET A 1 9.66 1.82 21.82
N PRO A 2 9.68 1.06 20.72
CA PRO A 2 8.68 1.22 19.68
C PRO A 2 7.36 0.61 20.16
N GLY A 3 6.42 1.47 20.56
CA GLY A 3 5.11 1.06 21.05
C GLY A 3 4.28 0.42 19.94
N LYS A 4 3.79 -0.80 20.19
CA LYS A 4 2.79 -1.45 19.33
C LYS A 4 1.59 -0.51 19.18
N ALA A 5 1.06 -0.40 17.96
CA ALA A 5 -0.10 0.44 17.70
C ALA A 5 -1.29 -0.02 18.56
N THR A 6 -1.89 0.90 19.30
CA THR A 6 -3.09 0.61 20.09
C THR A 6 -4.29 0.42 19.16
N LYS A 7 -5.32 -0.33 19.59
CA LYS A 7 -6.54 -0.55 18.78
C LYS A 7 -7.15 0.77 18.29
N THR A 8 -7.13 1.80 19.13
CA THR A 8 -7.56 3.16 18.80
C THR A 8 -6.76 3.76 17.65
N GLU A 9 -5.43 3.55 17.64
CA GLU A 9 -4.56 4.04 16.58
C GLU A 9 -4.90 3.40 15.23
N ILE A 10 -5.14 2.08 15.21
CA ILE A 10 -5.53 1.36 13.99
C ILE A 10 -6.83 1.92 13.42
N VAL A 11 -7.83 2.18 14.27
CA VAL A 11 -9.11 2.78 13.85
C VAL A 11 -8.89 4.17 13.24
N LEU A 12 -8.06 5.01 13.87
CA LEU A 12 -7.76 6.35 13.36
C LEU A 12 -7.01 6.32 12.02
N LEU A 13 -6.08 5.39 11.84
CA LEU A 13 -5.38 5.20 10.56
C LEU A 13 -6.34 4.70 9.48
N GLY A 14 -7.26 3.80 9.81
CA GLY A 14 -8.34 3.37 8.89
C GLY A 14 -9.21 4.53 8.43
N TRP A 15 -9.52 5.49 9.31
CA TRP A 15 -10.22 6.71 8.94
C TRP A 15 -9.41 7.59 7.96
N CYS A 16 -8.10 7.73 8.19
CA CYS A 16 -7.21 8.46 7.29
C CYS A 16 -7.18 7.84 5.89
N ILE A 17 -7.17 6.51 5.81
CA ILE A 17 -7.20 5.76 4.55
C ILE A 17 -8.53 5.95 3.83
N ARG A 18 -9.66 5.90 4.56
CA ARG A 18 -10.98 6.19 3.98
C ARG A 18 -11.06 7.61 3.43
N ARG A 19 -10.44 8.59 4.11
CA ARG A 19 -10.35 9.97 3.61
C ARG A 19 -9.51 10.04 2.33
N LYS A 20 -8.34 9.41 2.31
CA LYS A 20 -7.46 9.41 1.14
C LYS A 20 -8.07 8.69 -0.06
N TYR A 21 -8.75 7.58 0.19
CA TYR A 21 -9.55 6.87 -0.80
C TYR A 21 -10.59 7.79 -1.48
N ARG A 22 -11.33 8.58 -0.69
CA ARG A 22 -12.30 9.56 -1.25
C ARG A 22 -11.63 10.65 -2.09
N GLU A 23 -10.41 11.05 -1.74
CA GLU A 23 -9.63 12.01 -2.51
C GLU A 23 -9.27 11.41 -3.88
N PHE A 24 -8.80 10.16 -3.91
CA PHE A 24 -8.51 9.45 -5.16
C PHE A 24 -9.75 9.21 -6.02
N LEU A 25 -10.89 8.84 -5.42
CA LEU A 25 -12.15 8.75 -6.16
C LEU A 25 -12.54 10.07 -6.80
N LYS A 26 -12.42 11.19 -6.08
CA LYS A 26 -12.71 12.53 -6.61
C LYS A 26 -11.76 12.95 -7.73
N ALA A 27 -10.52 12.45 -7.71
CA ALA A 27 -9.54 12.68 -8.76
C ALA A 27 -9.72 11.75 -9.99
N GLY A 28 -10.71 10.86 -9.98
CA GLY A 28 -11.04 9.99 -11.11
C GLY A 28 -10.49 8.56 -11.02
N TYR A 29 -9.78 8.21 -9.94
CA TYR A 29 -9.23 6.87 -9.75
C TYR A 29 -10.27 5.90 -9.19
N THR A 30 -11.15 5.40 -10.05
CA THR A 30 -12.30 4.55 -9.67
C THR A 30 -11.94 3.09 -9.37
N THR A 31 -10.79 2.61 -9.84
CA THR A 31 -10.34 1.22 -9.70
C THR A 31 -9.58 0.95 -8.40
N ILE A 32 -9.19 2.00 -7.66
CA ILE A 32 -8.48 1.86 -6.38
C ILE A 32 -9.45 1.34 -5.32
N THR A 33 -8.98 0.46 -4.42
CA THR A 33 -9.77 -0.01 -3.27
C THR A 33 -9.14 0.45 -1.96
N LYS A 34 -9.93 0.54 -0.89
CA LYS A 34 -9.43 0.90 0.46
C LYS A 34 -8.45 -0.16 0.96
N GLU A 35 -8.73 -1.40 0.62
CA GLU A 35 -8.00 -2.59 1.03
C GLU A 35 -6.62 -2.60 0.36
N ALA A 36 -6.54 -2.27 -0.93
CA ALA A 36 -5.27 -2.10 -1.65
C ALA A 36 -4.45 -0.92 -1.12
N LEU A 37 -5.10 0.20 -0.75
CA LEU A 37 -4.41 1.34 -0.12
C LEU A 37 -3.87 1.00 1.26
N TRP A 38 -4.63 0.24 2.05
CA TRP A 38 -4.16 -0.25 3.34
C TRP A 38 -2.95 -1.17 3.18
N GLU A 39 -3.03 -2.10 2.24
CA GLU A 39 -1.94 -3.02 1.89
C GLU A 39 -0.68 -2.24 1.48
N TYR A 40 -0.81 -1.29 0.56
CA TYR A 40 0.30 -0.41 0.16
C TYR A 40 1.00 0.22 1.37
N VAL A 41 0.21 0.79 2.29
CA VAL A 41 0.76 1.46 3.48
C VAL A 41 1.47 0.46 4.40
N THR A 42 0.88 -0.70 4.66
CA THR A 42 1.44 -1.67 5.61
C THR A 42 2.57 -2.51 5.04
N CYS A 43 2.52 -2.83 3.75
CA CYS A 43 3.41 -3.79 3.09
C CYS A 43 4.53 -3.14 2.29
N PHE A 44 4.38 -1.86 1.93
CA PHE A 44 5.39 -1.12 1.16
C PHE A 44 5.86 0.14 1.88
N LEU A 45 4.95 1.10 2.12
CA LEU A 45 5.32 2.42 2.67
C LEU A 45 5.99 2.31 4.05
N TRP A 46 5.50 1.42 4.91
CA TRP A 46 6.05 1.17 6.25
C TRP A 46 6.88 -0.10 6.36
N LYS A 47 7.26 -0.72 5.22
CA LYS A 47 7.99 -1.99 5.20
C LYS A 47 9.35 -1.90 5.88
N ARG A 48 10.11 -0.84 5.58
CA ARG A 48 11.48 -0.64 6.08
C ARG A 48 11.50 0.12 7.39
N GLU A 49 10.74 1.20 7.46
CA GLU A 49 10.67 2.05 8.64
C GLU A 49 9.23 2.52 8.87
N LYS A 50 8.60 1.95 9.88
CA LYS A 50 7.28 2.40 10.32
C LYS A 50 7.47 3.57 11.28
N PRO A 51 6.86 4.74 11.03
CA PRO A 51 6.97 5.86 11.96
C PRO A 51 6.46 5.48 13.34
N THR A 52 7.12 5.99 14.39
CA THR A 52 6.71 5.67 15.77
C THR A 52 5.51 6.52 16.20
N ARG A 53 5.47 7.80 15.81
CA ARG A 53 4.41 8.72 16.20
C ARG A 53 3.20 8.59 15.27
N PHE A 54 2.00 8.63 15.86
CA PHE A 54 0.76 8.60 15.11
C PHE A 54 0.64 9.74 14.08
N LEU A 55 1.09 10.95 14.45
CA LEU A 55 1.04 12.11 13.55
C LEU A 55 1.86 11.89 12.27
N ASP A 56 3.01 11.23 12.38
CA ASP A 56 3.87 10.92 11.24
C ASP A 56 3.22 9.85 10.34
N LYS A 57 2.61 8.81 10.94
CA LYS A 57 1.83 7.80 10.19
C LYS A 57 0.67 8.46 9.43
N LYS A 58 -0.07 9.36 10.10
CA LYS A 58 -1.17 10.12 9.49
C LYS A 58 -0.67 11.00 8.35
N GLN A 59 0.41 11.74 8.55
CA GLN A 59 1.03 12.58 7.53
C GLN A 59 1.38 11.76 6.29
N GLN A 60 2.10 10.65 6.45
CA GLN A 60 2.46 9.78 5.34
C GLN A 60 1.24 9.24 4.57
N ILE A 61 0.17 8.85 5.26
CA ILE A 61 -1.08 8.42 4.59
C ILE A 61 -1.72 9.58 3.81
N LEU A 62 -1.76 10.78 4.38
CA LEU A 62 -2.42 11.92 3.72
C LEU A 62 -1.60 12.47 2.56
N HIS A 63 -0.28 12.32 2.59
CA HIS A 63 0.65 12.82 1.56
C HIS A 63 0.94 11.82 0.45
N MET A 64 0.53 10.54 0.55
CA MET A 64 0.71 9.59 -0.56
C MET A 64 0.06 10.12 -1.85
N THR A 65 0.69 9.90 -2.99
CA THR A 65 0.12 10.25 -4.30
C THR A 65 -0.45 9.02 -4.98
N ALA A 66 -1.26 9.23 -6.03
CA ALA A 66 -1.73 8.12 -6.86
C ALA A 66 -0.54 7.43 -7.56
N ASN A 67 0.46 8.19 -8.00
CA ASN A 67 1.66 7.66 -8.62
C ASN A 67 2.40 6.71 -7.68
N ASP A 68 2.64 7.11 -6.42
CA ASP A 68 3.31 6.23 -5.46
C ASP A 68 2.56 4.89 -5.27
N PHE A 69 1.22 4.94 -5.30
CA PHE A 69 0.38 3.76 -5.20
C PHE A 69 0.49 2.89 -6.45
N PHE A 70 0.42 3.46 -7.66
CA PHE A 70 0.49 2.69 -8.91
C PHE A 70 1.90 2.14 -9.17
N ASP A 71 2.96 2.85 -8.79
CA ASP A 71 4.32 2.33 -8.81
C ASP A 71 4.43 1.06 -7.96
N TYR A 72 3.84 1.08 -6.77
CA TYR A 72 3.75 -0.12 -5.94
C TYR A 72 2.94 -1.25 -6.59
N GLN A 73 1.78 -0.94 -7.21
CA GLN A 73 0.99 -1.96 -7.89
C GLN A 73 1.74 -2.59 -9.06
N GLN A 74 2.52 -1.82 -9.81
CA GLN A 74 3.37 -2.33 -10.88
C GLN A 74 4.46 -3.26 -10.34
N ILE A 75 5.16 -2.87 -9.27
CA ILE A 75 6.15 -3.72 -8.60
C ILE A 75 5.49 -5.00 -8.09
N LYS A 76 4.30 -4.90 -7.48
CA LYS A 76 3.56 -6.04 -6.96
C LYS A 76 3.21 -7.04 -8.08
N ALA A 77 2.67 -6.57 -9.19
CA ALA A 77 2.33 -7.40 -10.34
C ALA A 77 3.56 -8.15 -10.88
N GLN A 78 4.69 -7.46 -11.07
CA GLN A 78 5.93 -8.08 -11.55
C GLN A 78 6.45 -9.19 -10.63
N VAL A 79 6.36 -8.98 -9.31
CA VAL A 79 6.79 -9.96 -8.32
C VAL A 79 5.84 -11.15 -8.26
N GLU A 80 4.53 -10.93 -8.41
CA GLU A 80 3.52 -11.99 -8.42
C GLU A 80 3.57 -12.84 -9.70
N ASP A 81 3.78 -12.21 -10.86
CA ASP A 81 4.02 -12.90 -12.13
C ASP A 81 5.28 -13.76 -12.07
N SER A 82 6.37 -13.23 -11.50
CA SER A 82 7.63 -13.99 -11.32
C SER A 82 7.46 -15.21 -10.40
N ARG A 83 6.48 -15.19 -9.47
CA ARG A 83 6.16 -16.34 -8.61
C ARG A 83 5.28 -17.38 -9.30
N HIS A 84 4.49 -16.96 -10.29
CA HIS A 84 3.68 -17.85 -11.14
C HIS A 84 4.40 -18.31 -12.41
N PHE A 85 5.63 -17.84 -12.65
CA PHE A 85 6.46 -18.34 -13.73
C PHE A 85 6.63 -19.85 -13.60
N ASP A 86 6.06 -20.59 -14.55
CA ASP A 86 6.14 -22.03 -14.59
C ASP A 86 7.52 -22.44 -15.10
N TRP A 87 8.44 -22.65 -14.16
CA TRP A 87 9.79 -23.15 -14.43
C TRP A 87 9.81 -24.48 -15.19
N LYS A 88 8.67 -25.19 -15.29
CA LYS A 88 8.55 -26.42 -16.10
C LYS A 88 8.35 -26.15 -17.60
N ASN A 89 7.99 -24.93 -18.00
CA ASN A 89 7.79 -24.52 -19.40
C ASN A 89 8.99 -23.73 -19.96
N ILE A 90 10.19 -23.87 -19.36
CA ILE A 90 11.44 -23.28 -19.87
C ILE A 90 11.90 -23.91 -21.20
N GLU A 91 11.32 -25.05 -21.58
CA GLU A 91 11.69 -25.76 -22.82
C GLU A 91 11.38 -24.95 -24.10
N ASP A 92 10.46 -23.97 -24.05
CA ASP A 92 10.11 -23.10 -25.20
C ASP A 92 11.03 -21.87 -25.37
N LEU A 93 12.02 -21.68 -24.49
CA LEU A 93 12.93 -20.52 -24.48
C LEU A 93 14.28 -20.77 -25.18
N PHE A 94 14.49 -21.96 -25.74
CA PHE A 94 15.72 -22.36 -26.45
C PHE A 94 15.43 -22.90 -27.85
#